data_AF-A0A381QA46-F1
#
_entry.id   AF-A0A381QA46-F1
#
_cell.length_a   1.000
_cell.length_b   1.000
_cell.length_c   1.000
_cell.angle_alpha   90.00
_cell.angle_beta   90.00
_cell.angle_gamma   90.00
#
_symmetry.space_group_name_H-M   'P 1'
#
loop_
_entity.id
_entity.type
_entity.pdbx_description
1 polymer ?
#
loop_
_entity_poly.entity_id
_entity_poly.type
_entity_poly.pdbx_seq_one_letter_code
_entity_poly.pdbx_strand_id
1 'polypeptide(L)'
;MRFIRDPLFIFIVVGILLFAIDSARQQESTDRNIVVSKNDIQRLHDQWLSQMGTAPTPTELDGLIDSYIREEMFVREARKLGLERDDVIIRRRLAQKLQFVVEDRALLEPPNDLDLRGYFDRHQKRYEIAERLTFSHVFFSPERRDDANKDATKLLGSIHDGNWRELGDSFMLRRTYTQATPTEIRRDFGSRFMTSLSSLPVGTWRGPIVSGYGQHLVKLTQRNPARESSFDEAIDRVRNDFNLERRNEVNEAELSAMRENYRIRIER
;
A
#
# COMPACT_ATOMS: atom_id res chain seq x y z
N MET A 1 -63.64 5.06 -38.85
CA MET A 1 -63.29 4.62 -37.47
C MET A 1 -62.56 3.27 -37.50
N ARG A 2 -61.33 3.22 -38.05
CA ARG A 2 -60.58 1.97 -38.24
C ARG A 2 -59.22 1.94 -37.51
N PHE A 3 -58.79 3.07 -36.93
CA PHE A 3 -57.53 3.22 -36.21
C PHE A 3 -57.53 2.62 -34.79
N ILE A 4 -58.70 2.56 -34.12
CA ILE A 4 -58.80 2.03 -32.74
C ILE A 4 -58.65 0.50 -32.67
N ARG A 5 -58.67 -0.20 -33.82
CA ARG A 5 -58.48 -1.66 -33.91
C ARG A 5 -57.14 -2.06 -34.51
N ASP A 6 -56.25 -1.10 -34.80
CA ASP A 6 -54.91 -1.39 -35.28
C ASP A 6 -54.03 -1.84 -34.10
N PRO A 7 -53.48 -3.07 -34.11
CA PRO A 7 -52.61 -3.57 -33.04
C PRO A 7 -51.41 -2.66 -32.77
N LEU A 8 -50.90 -1.98 -33.81
CA LEU A 8 -49.76 -1.07 -33.70
C LEU A 8 -50.14 0.21 -32.97
N PHE A 9 -51.34 0.73 -33.21
CA PHE A 9 -51.87 1.89 -32.49
C PHE A 9 -52.11 1.56 -31.02
N ILE A 10 -52.69 0.41 -30.71
CA ILE A 10 -52.89 -0.07 -29.33
C ILE A 10 -51.54 -0.23 -28.63
N PHE A 11 -50.55 -0.82 -29.30
CA PHE A 11 -49.20 -1.00 -28.75
C PHE A 11 -48.52 0.34 -28.44
N ILE A 12 -48.63 1.34 -29.32
CA ILE A 12 -48.07 2.68 -29.08
C ILE A 12 -48.77 3.36 -27.89
N VAL A 13 -50.10 3.29 -27.82
CA VAL A 13 -50.84 3.91 -26.71
C VAL A 13 -50.51 3.23 -25.38
N VAL A 14 -50.47 1.90 -25.34
CA VAL A 14 -50.06 1.14 -24.16
C VAL A 14 -48.61 1.43 -23.80
N GLY A 15 -47.71 1.55 -24.79
CA GLY A 15 -46.32 1.92 -24.60
C GLY A 15 -46.15 3.32 -24.01
N ILE A 16 -46.90 4.31 -24.50
CA ILE A 16 -46.94 5.67 -23.92
C ILE A 16 -47.51 5.64 -22.50
N LEU A 17 -48.56 4.85 -22.26
CA LEU A 17 -49.17 4.74 -20.93
C LEU A 17 -48.22 4.09 -19.93
N LEU A 18 -47.54 3.00 -20.31
CA LEU A 18 -46.52 2.34 -19.50
C LEU A 18 -45.32 3.24 -19.27
N PHE A 19 -44.86 3.97 -20.29
CA PHE A 19 -43.79 4.95 -20.18
C PHE A 19 -44.16 6.11 -19.26
N ALA A 20 -45.40 6.58 -19.30
CA ALA A 20 -45.89 7.62 -18.40
C ALA A 20 -45.99 7.13 -16.95
N ILE A 21 -46.45 5.89 -16.73
CA ILE A 21 -46.50 5.27 -15.39
C ILE A 21 -45.09 5.02 -14.85
N ASP A 22 -44.17 4.54 -15.68
CA ASP A 22 -42.78 4.29 -15.30
C ASP A 22 -42.03 5.60 -15.01
N SER A 23 -42.19 6.61 -15.86
CA SER A 23 -41.63 7.96 -15.63
C SER A 23 -42.18 8.59 -14.35
N ALA A 24 -43.47 8.40 -14.06
CA ALA A 24 -44.08 8.89 -12.83
C ALA A 24 -43.60 8.13 -11.58
N ARG A 25 -43.14 6.88 -11.72
CA ARG A 25 -42.54 6.08 -10.64
C ARG A 25 -41.05 6.34 -10.45
N GLN A 26 -40.33 6.67 -11.53
CA GLN A 26 -38.93 7.11 -11.50
C GLN A 26 -38.76 8.56 -11.04
N GLN A 27 -39.86 9.27 -10.75
CA GLN A 27 -39.79 10.52 -9.99
C GLN A 27 -39.38 10.20 -8.55
N GLU A 28 -38.07 10.02 -8.35
CA GLU A 28 -37.42 9.89 -7.05
C GLU A 28 -38.05 10.88 -6.06
N SER A 29 -38.57 10.33 -4.96
CA SER A 29 -39.23 11.00 -3.83
C SER A 29 -39.23 12.53 -3.88
N THR A 30 -40.36 13.13 -4.23
CA THR A 30 -40.64 14.56 -4.03
C THR A 30 -40.77 14.96 -2.55
N ASP A 31 -40.41 14.08 -1.61
CA ASP A 31 -40.42 14.38 -0.19
C ASP A 31 -39.30 15.38 0.15
N ARG A 32 -39.71 16.62 0.42
CA ARG A 32 -38.82 17.72 0.81
C ARG A 32 -38.44 17.66 2.29
N ASN A 33 -38.99 16.71 3.05
CA ASN A 33 -38.65 16.57 4.44
C ASN A 33 -37.29 15.89 4.60
N ILE A 34 -36.44 16.50 5.42
CA ILE A 34 -35.18 15.89 5.89
C ILE A 34 -35.43 15.49 7.33
N VAL A 35 -35.47 14.19 7.59
CA VAL A 35 -35.61 13.63 8.93
C VAL A 35 -34.23 13.18 9.40
N VAL A 36 -33.67 13.86 10.40
CA VAL A 36 -32.43 13.43 11.06
C VAL A 36 -32.81 12.41 12.13
N SER A 37 -32.50 11.13 11.89
CA SER A 37 -32.88 10.05 12.81
C SER A 37 -31.95 10.01 14.03
N LYS A 38 -32.38 9.32 15.10
CA LYS A 38 -31.52 9.05 16.26
C LYS A 38 -30.24 8.31 15.87
N ASN A 39 -30.31 7.43 14.87
CA ASN A 39 -29.13 6.70 14.38
C ASN A 39 -28.16 7.62 13.63
N ASP A 40 -28.66 8.65 12.93
CA ASP A 40 -27.81 9.64 12.27
C ASP A 40 -27.06 10.47 13.31
N ILE A 41 -27.76 10.91 14.37
CA ILE A 41 -27.15 11.65 15.48
C ILE A 41 -26.09 10.78 16.17
N GLN A 42 -26.39 9.51 16.45
CA GLN A 42 -25.42 8.59 17.06
C GLN A 42 -24.19 8.40 16.15
N ARG A 43 -24.39 8.22 14.84
CA ARG A 43 -23.29 8.09 13.88
C ARG A 43 -22.40 9.34 13.86
N LEU A 44 -22.99 10.54 13.86
CA LEU A 44 -22.24 11.81 13.90
C LEU A 44 -21.43 11.93 15.20
N HIS A 45 -22.04 11.56 16.33
CA HIS A 45 -21.37 11.53 17.62
C HIS A 45 -20.18 10.54 17.63
N ASP A 46 -20.37 9.31 17.16
CA ASP A 46 -19.34 8.28 17.13
C ASP A 46 -18.19 8.64 16.18
N GLN A 47 -18.53 9.23 15.03
CA GLN A 47 -17.53 9.72 14.07
C GLN A 47 -16.68 10.85 14.67
N TRP A 48 -17.29 11.78 15.41
CA TRP A 48 -16.55 12.83 16.13
C TRP A 48 -15.62 12.22 17.19
N LEU A 49 -16.14 11.33 18.02
CA LEU A 49 -15.38 10.67 19.07
C LEU A 49 -14.17 9.91 18.50
N SER A 50 -14.35 9.23 17.37
CA SER A 50 -13.27 8.53 16.68
C SER A 50 -12.19 9.47 16.12
N GLN A 51 -12.53 10.70 15.77
CA GLN A 51 -11.59 11.66 15.17
C GLN A 51 -10.89 12.54 16.22
N MET A 52 -11.64 13.00 17.23
CA MET A 52 -11.16 13.95 18.24
C MET A 52 -10.76 13.28 19.56
N GLY A 53 -11.17 12.03 19.80
CA GLY A 53 -10.89 11.29 21.04
C GLY A 53 -11.73 11.70 22.24
N THR A 54 -12.63 12.68 22.09
CA THR A 54 -13.57 13.17 23.11
C THR A 54 -14.98 13.31 22.55
N ALA A 55 -15.99 13.24 23.40
CA ALA A 55 -17.39 13.43 22.98
C ALA A 55 -17.65 14.91 22.61
N PRO A 56 -18.51 15.18 21.61
CA PRO A 56 -18.88 16.54 21.24
C PRO A 56 -19.70 17.20 22.35
N THR A 57 -19.49 18.49 22.57
CA THR A 57 -20.38 19.32 23.38
C THR A 57 -21.74 19.49 22.67
N PRO A 58 -22.82 19.90 23.39
CA PRO A 58 -24.13 20.10 22.75
C PRO A 58 -24.07 21.06 21.56
N THR A 59 -23.35 22.18 21.67
CA THR A 59 -23.19 23.15 20.59
C THR A 59 -22.42 22.58 19.39
N GLU A 60 -21.40 21.76 19.63
CA GLU A 60 -20.67 21.09 18.55
C GLU A 60 -21.54 20.04 17.85
N LEU A 61 -22.32 19.27 18.62
CA LEU A 61 -23.24 18.28 18.07
C LEU A 61 -24.32 18.94 17.21
N ASP A 62 -24.88 20.08 17.63
CA ASP A 62 -25.80 20.88 16.82
C ASP A 62 -25.15 21.33 15.50
N GLY A 63 -23.89 21.78 15.56
CA GLY A 63 -23.12 22.14 14.36
C GLY A 63 -22.86 20.97 13.40
N LEU A 64 -22.66 19.76 13.93
CA LEU A 64 -22.54 18.52 13.13
C LEU A 64 -23.87 18.17 12.45
N ILE A 65 -24.99 18.31 13.17
CA ILE A 65 -26.34 18.07 12.64
C ILE A 65 -26.65 19.07 11.52
N ASP A 66 -26.37 20.36 11.72
CA ASP A 66 -26.57 21.40 10.70
C ASP A 66 -25.74 21.14 9.44
N SER A 67 -24.50 20.70 9.62
CA SER A 67 -23.61 20.35 8.51
C SER A 67 -24.14 19.14 7.73
N TYR A 68 -24.63 18.11 8.43
CA TYR A 68 -25.25 16.93 7.84
C TYR A 68 -26.52 17.29 7.05
N ILE A 69 -27.39 18.15 7.60
CA ILE A 69 -28.60 18.62 6.90
C ILE A 69 -28.22 19.34 5.60
N ARG A 70 -27.21 20.22 5.65
CA ARG A 70 -26.74 20.94 4.46
C ARG A 70 -26.17 19.99 3.41
N GLU A 71 -25.39 19.00 3.83
CA GLU A 71 -24.87 17.95 2.95
C GLU A 71 -26.01 17.19 2.28
N GLU A 72 -27.02 16.76 3.04
CA GLU A 72 -28.19 16.05 2.52
C GLU A 72 -28.98 16.89 1.50
N MET A 73 -29.14 18.20 1.76
CA MET A 73 -29.73 19.13 0.80
C MET A 73 -28.93 19.17 -0.51
N PHE A 74 -27.60 19.32 -0.44
CA PHE A 74 -26.76 19.35 -1.63
C PHE A 74 -26.75 18.03 -2.38
N VAL A 75 -26.71 16.88 -1.69
CA VAL A 75 -26.75 15.56 -2.32
C VAL A 75 -28.06 15.36 -3.07
N ARG A 76 -29.21 15.76 -2.49
CA ARG A 76 -30.51 15.68 -3.16
C ARG A 76 -30.57 16.56 -4.40
N GLU A 77 -30.07 17.80 -4.34
CA GLU A 77 -30.04 18.70 -5.50
C GLU A 77 -29.04 18.21 -6.58
N ALA A 78 -27.87 17.70 -6.18
CA ALA A 78 -26.89 17.13 -7.10
C ALA A 78 -27.47 15.94 -7.89
N ARG A 79 -28.22 15.05 -7.23
CA ARG A 79 -28.92 13.93 -7.87
C ARG A 79 -30.00 14.38 -8.84
N LYS A 80 -30.79 15.41 -8.48
CA LYS A 80 -31.79 16.01 -9.40
C LYS A 80 -31.14 16.55 -10.67
N LEU A 81 -29.96 17.14 -10.55
CA LEU A 81 -29.16 17.64 -11.66
C LEU A 81 -28.39 16.53 -12.41
N GLY A 82 -28.38 15.30 -11.88
CA GLY A 82 -27.65 14.17 -12.43
C GLY A 82 -26.13 14.36 -12.43
N LEU A 83 -25.58 15.11 -11.46
CA LEU A 83 -24.15 15.43 -11.40
C LEU A 83 -23.26 14.19 -11.16
N GLU A 84 -23.85 13.07 -10.74
CA GLU A 84 -23.19 11.78 -10.63
C GLU A 84 -23.03 11.03 -11.95
N ARG A 85 -23.77 11.42 -12.99
CA ARG A 85 -23.76 10.74 -14.29
C ARG A 85 -22.48 11.06 -15.04
N ASP A 86 -21.81 10.01 -15.51
CA ASP A 86 -20.56 10.08 -16.29
C ASP A 86 -19.37 10.78 -15.60
N ASP A 87 -19.47 11.11 -14.32
CA ASP A 87 -18.35 11.62 -13.53
C ASP A 87 -17.38 10.49 -13.15
N VAL A 88 -16.12 10.63 -13.57
CA VAL A 88 -15.08 9.62 -13.35
C VAL A 88 -14.70 9.51 -11.87
N ILE A 89 -14.75 10.60 -11.10
CA ILE A 89 -14.40 10.61 -9.68
C ILE A 89 -15.47 9.86 -8.89
N ILE A 90 -16.75 10.16 -9.13
CA ILE A 90 -17.88 9.51 -8.47
C ILE A 90 -17.91 8.01 -8.82
N ARG A 91 -17.72 7.67 -10.10
CA ARG A 91 -17.61 6.26 -10.55
C ARG A 91 -16.51 5.50 -9.81
N ARG A 92 -15.31 6.09 -9.73
CA ARG A 92 -14.17 5.49 -9.01
C ARG A 92 -14.44 5.34 -7.52
N ARG A 93 -15.09 6.34 -6.89
CA ARG A 93 -15.43 6.26 -5.46
C ARG A 93 -16.50 5.21 -5.16
N LEU A 94 -17.48 5.02 -6.02
CA LEU A 94 -18.45 3.93 -5.88
C LEU A 94 -17.77 2.56 -5.99
N ALA A 95 -16.92 2.36 -7.01
CA ALA A 95 -16.15 1.13 -7.17
C ALA A 95 -15.27 0.85 -5.94
N GLN A 96 -14.54 1.85 -5.46
CA GLN A 96 -13.71 1.73 -4.27
C GLN A 96 -14.53 1.44 -3.00
N LYS A 97 -15.69 2.08 -2.83
CA LYS A 97 -16.57 1.81 -1.68
C LYS A 97 -17.09 0.38 -1.68
N LEU A 98 -17.46 -0.15 -2.85
CA LEU A 98 -17.85 -1.55 -2.97
C LEU A 98 -16.68 -2.50 -2.65
N GLN A 99 -15.47 -2.17 -3.14
CA GLN A 99 -14.27 -2.95 -2.84
C GLN A 99 -14.02 -3.03 -1.33
N PHE A 100 -14.16 -1.92 -0.58
CA PHE A 100 -14.04 -1.95 0.88
C PHE A 100 -15.09 -2.84 1.57
N VAL A 101 -16.34 -2.82 1.10
CA VAL A 101 -17.41 -3.67 1.66
C VAL A 101 -17.12 -5.16 1.43
N VAL A 102 -16.54 -5.49 0.27
CA VAL A 102 -16.13 -6.86 -0.05
C VAL A 102 -14.92 -7.28 0.80
N GLU A 103 -13.93 -6.42 0.95
CA GLU A 103 -12.70 -6.68 1.72
C GLU A 103 -12.95 -6.94 3.21
N ASP A 104 -13.91 -6.23 3.81
CA ASP A 104 -14.22 -6.35 5.24
C ASP A 104 -14.76 -7.74 5.61
N ARG A 105 -15.40 -8.44 4.65
CA ARG A 105 -15.88 -9.82 4.84
C ARG A 105 -14.75 -10.83 5.01
N ALA A 106 -13.58 -10.59 4.40
CA ALA A 106 -12.44 -11.49 4.50
C ALA A 106 -11.81 -11.55 5.90
N LEU A 107 -12.12 -10.58 6.76
CA LEU A 107 -11.56 -10.39 8.09
C LEU A 107 -12.47 -10.84 9.23
N LEU A 108 -13.64 -11.41 8.91
CA LEU A 108 -14.64 -11.79 9.92
C LEU A 108 -14.14 -12.88 10.89
N GLU A 109 -13.13 -13.67 10.48
CA GLU A 109 -12.52 -14.68 11.32
C GLU A 109 -11.00 -14.48 11.41
N PRO A 110 -10.44 -14.18 12.59
CA PRO A 110 -9.00 -14.10 12.75
C PRO A 110 -8.36 -15.48 12.54
N PRO A 111 -7.18 -15.56 11.89
CA PRO A 111 -6.51 -16.83 11.66
C PRO A 111 -6.11 -17.48 12.99
N ASN A 112 -6.31 -18.79 13.08
CA ASN A 112 -5.82 -19.57 14.21
C ASN A 112 -4.33 -19.91 14.04
N ASP A 113 -3.68 -20.34 15.12
CA ASP A 113 -2.24 -20.66 15.12
C ASP A 113 -1.87 -21.80 14.17
N LEU A 114 -2.77 -22.76 13.94
CA LEU A 114 -2.53 -23.88 13.02
C LEU A 114 -2.37 -23.37 11.58
N ASP A 115 -3.25 -22.47 11.16
CA ASP A 115 -3.23 -21.86 9.83
C ASP A 115 -1.97 -21.02 9.63
N LEU A 116 -1.60 -20.23 10.64
CA LEU A 116 -0.40 -19.40 10.60
C LEU A 116 0.87 -20.25 10.54
N ARG A 117 0.96 -21.35 11.30
CA ARG A 117 2.10 -22.28 11.23
C ARG A 117 2.18 -22.96 9.88
N GLY A 118 1.07 -23.48 9.36
CA GLY A 118 1.03 -24.07 8.02
C GLY A 118 1.40 -23.06 6.93
N TYR A 119 1.02 -21.80 7.07
CA TYR A 119 1.41 -20.73 6.15
C TYR A 119 2.91 -20.43 6.24
N PHE A 120 3.46 -20.32 7.45
CA PHE A 120 4.89 -20.12 7.68
C PHE A 120 5.72 -21.23 7.05
N ASP A 121 5.33 -22.50 7.24
CA ASP A 121 6.05 -23.66 6.70
C ASP A 121 6.09 -23.65 5.17
N ARG A 122 4.98 -23.27 4.50
CA ARG A 122 4.92 -23.14 3.03
C ARG A 122 5.72 -21.95 2.50
N HIS A 123 5.97 -20.94 3.33
CA HIS A 123 6.57 -19.66 2.93
C HIS A 123 7.86 -19.33 3.67
N GLN A 124 8.54 -20.31 4.24
CA GLN A 124 9.68 -20.12 5.15
C GLN A 124 10.77 -19.20 4.59
N LYS A 125 11.04 -19.31 3.28
CA LYS A 125 12.01 -18.48 2.55
C LYS A 125 11.70 -16.98 2.61
N ARG A 126 10.42 -16.58 2.70
CA ARG A 126 10.01 -15.16 2.83
C ARG A 126 10.38 -14.59 4.20
N TYR A 127 10.57 -15.45 5.20
CA TYR A 127 10.80 -15.06 6.59
C TYR A 127 12.27 -15.18 7.02
N GLU A 128 13.17 -15.54 6.11
CA GLU A 128 14.60 -15.56 6.38
C GLU A 128 15.09 -14.22 6.95
N ILE A 129 15.92 -14.30 7.98
CA ILE A 129 16.62 -13.15 8.51
C ILE A 129 17.88 -12.98 7.67
N ALA A 130 17.89 -11.92 6.87
CA ALA A 130 19.03 -11.57 6.03
C ALA A 130 20.31 -11.41 6.85
N GLU A 131 21.45 -11.74 6.23
CA GLU A 131 22.76 -11.52 6.85
C GLU A 131 22.95 -10.06 7.24
N ARG A 132 23.77 -9.83 8.26
CA ARG A 132 24.09 -8.50 8.75
C ARG A 132 25.60 -8.33 8.80
N LEU A 133 26.08 -7.26 8.17
CA LEU A 133 27.50 -6.96 8.05
C LEU A 133 27.81 -5.66 8.79
N THR A 134 28.87 -5.68 9.59
CA THR A 134 29.47 -4.48 10.18
C THR A 134 30.83 -4.29 9.52
N PHE A 135 31.06 -3.13 8.92
CA PHE A 135 32.32 -2.81 8.26
C PHE A 135 32.63 -1.32 8.31
N SER A 136 33.92 -1.01 8.17
CA SER A 136 34.43 0.34 7.97
C SER A 136 35.17 0.42 6.65
N HIS A 137 35.18 1.60 6.04
CA HIS A 137 35.89 1.79 4.78
C HIS A 137 36.59 3.14 4.65
N VAL A 138 37.60 3.14 3.77
CA VAL A 138 38.35 4.30 3.33
C VAL A 138 38.11 4.47 1.83
N PHE A 139 37.62 5.64 1.43
CA PHE A 139 37.21 5.94 0.06
C PHE A 139 38.33 6.67 -0.70
N PHE A 140 38.46 6.37 -1.98
CA PHE A 140 39.39 7.02 -2.91
C PHE A 140 38.60 7.48 -4.13
N SER A 141 38.40 8.80 -4.24
CA SER A 141 37.66 9.40 -5.35
C SER A 141 38.49 9.36 -6.64
N PRO A 142 37.90 8.92 -7.77
CA PRO A 142 38.54 9.03 -9.07
C PRO A 142 38.62 10.48 -9.57
N GLU A 143 37.88 11.42 -8.99
CA GLU A 143 37.92 12.84 -9.38
C GLU A 143 39.08 13.60 -8.73
N ARG A 144 39.65 13.08 -7.64
CA ARG A 144 40.71 13.73 -6.85
C ARG A 144 42.08 13.11 -7.06
N ARG A 145 42.17 12.07 -7.89
CA ARG A 145 43.37 11.25 -8.09
C ARG A 145 43.51 10.85 -9.54
N ASP A 146 44.75 10.81 -10.03
CA ASP A 146 45.05 10.30 -11.37
C ASP A 146 44.73 8.80 -11.48
N ASP A 147 45.03 8.02 -10.43
CA ASP A 147 44.72 6.59 -10.35
C ASP A 147 44.31 6.21 -8.92
N ALA A 148 43.01 6.32 -8.64
CA ALA A 148 42.44 5.97 -7.33
C ALA A 148 42.66 4.50 -6.94
N ASN A 149 42.80 3.58 -7.90
CA ASN A 149 43.01 2.16 -7.63
C ASN A 149 44.45 1.90 -7.16
N LYS A 150 45.42 2.48 -7.86
CA LYS A 150 46.83 2.42 -7.48
C LYS A 150 47.09 3.05 -6.11
N ASP A 151 46.48 4.20 -5.84
CA ASP A 151 46.61 4.88 -4.55
C ASP A 151 46.01 4.06 -3.40
N ALA A 152 44.83 3.47 -3.60
CA ALA A 152 44.23 2.57 -2.63
C ALA A 152 45.12 1.33 -2.38
N THR A 153 45.67 0.73 -3.44
CA THR A 153 46.56 -0.43 -3.34
C THR A 153 47.83 -0.10 -2.56
N LYS A 154 48.44 1.06 -2.81
CA LYS A 154 49.64 1.52 -2.10
C LYS A 154 49.38 1.74 -0.61
N LEU A 155 48.21 2.24 -0.24
CA LEU A 155 47.85 2.53 1.15
C LEU A 155 47.47 1.28 1.96
N LEU A 156 47.10 0.18 1.31
CA LEU A 156 46.67 -1.05 1.98
C LEU A 156 47.73 -1.63 2.94
N GLY A 157 49.02 -1.39 2.69
CA GLY A 157 50.09 -1.87 3.57
C GLY A 157 50.25 -1.09 4.87
N SER A 158 49.78 0.16 4.92
CA SER A 158 49.94 1.06 6.09
C SER A 158 48.66 1.32 6.86
N ILE A 159 47.51 0.85 6.37
CA ILE A 159 46.22 1.01 7.04
C ILE A 159 46.08 0.08 8.25
N HIS A 160 45.64 0.63 9.38
CA HIS A 160 45.31 -0.09 10.60
C HIS A 160 44.20 0.63 11.39
N ASP A 161 43.72 0.02 12.46
CA ASP A 161 42.54 0.51 13.20
C ASP A 161 42.73 1.87 13.87
N GLY A 162 43.98 2.27 14.09
CA GLY A 162 44.36 3.54 14.71
C GLY A 162 44.39 4.72 13.74
N ASN A 163 44.66 4.50 12.44
CA ASN A 163 44.88 5.58 11.48
C ASN A 163 43.82 5.69 10.38
N TRP A 164 43.00 4.65 10.13
CA TRP A 164 42.13 4.60 8.95
C TRP A 164 41.17 5.80 8.81
N ARG A 165 40.79 6.44 9.91
CA ARG A 165 39.89 7.61 9.91
C ARG A 165 40.53 8.84 9.27
N GLU A 166 41.84 8.95 9.33
CA GLU A 166 42.62 10.06 8.77
C GLU A 166 43.02 9.81 7.31
N LEU A 167 42.80 8.59 6.82
CA LEU A 167 43.15 8.15 5.48
C LEU A 167 41.99 8.33 4.49
N GLY A 168 42.36 8.48 3.22
CA GLY A 168 41.45 8.58 2.07
C GLY A 168 40.76 9.93 1.95
N ASP A 169 39.72 9.96 1.12
CA ASP A 169 38.88 11.15 0.92
C ASP A 169 37.63 11.14 1.79
N SER A 170 37.05 12.33 1.93
CA SER A 170 35.67 12.49 2.39
C SER A 170 34.71 11.67 1.53
N PHE A 171 33.88 10.87 2.19
CA PHE A 171 32.79 10.11 1.56
C PHE A 171 31.46 10.73 1.97
N MET A 172 30.55 10.90 1.01
CA MET A 172 29.28 11.61 1.18
C MET A 172 28.27 10.90 2.10
N LEU A 173 28.39 9.58 2.25
CA LEU A 173 27.54 8.78 3.12
C LEU A 173 28.27 8.49 4.45
N ARG A 174 28.10 7.29 5.00
CA ARG A 174 28.75 6.85 6.23
C ARG A 174 30.05 6.16 5.89
N ARG A 175 31.04 6.26 6.77
CA ARG A 175 32.31 5.50 6.66
C ARG A 175 32.34 4.21 7.47
N THR A 176 31.36 4.04 8.35
CA THR A 176 31.13 2.83 9.15
C THR A 176 29.66 2.44 9.07
N TYR A 177 29.42 1.16 8.85
CA TYR A 177 28.11 0.54 8.82
C TYR A 177 28.04 -0.52 9.92
N THR A 178 26.93 -0.55 10.65
CA THR A 178 26.70 -1.50 11.74
C THR A 178 25.44 -2.30 11.45
N GLN A 179 25.55 -3.63 11.47
CA GLN A 179 24.43 -4.55 11.22
C GLN A 179 23.64 -4.19 9.92
N ALA A 180 24.36 -3.80 8.87
CA ALA A 180 23.76 -3.41 7.60
C ALA A 180 23.34 -4.65 6.80
N THR A 181 22.18 -4.56 6.14
CA THR A 181 21.69 -5.64 5.26
C THR A 181 22.36 -5.57 3.88
N PRO A 182 22.42 -6.69 3.14
CA PRO A 182 22.84 -6.67 1.74
C PRO A 182 22.07 -5.67 0.87
N THR A 183 20.78 -5.47 1.14
CA THR A 183 19.94 -4.51 0.41
C THR A 183 20.36 -3.07 0.66
N GLU A 184 20.64 -2.70 1.92
CA GLU A 184 21.18 -1.39 2.28
C GLU A 184 22.54 -1.16 1.61
N ILE A 185 23.45 -2.13 1.70
CA ILE A 185 24.80 -2.02 1.14
C ILE A 185 24.75 -1.92 -0.40
N ARG A 186 23.87 -2.66 -1.07
CA ARG A 186 23.67 -2.56 -2.52
C ARG A 186 23.12 -1.21 -2.94
N ARG A 187 22.17 -0.64 -2.17
CA ARG A 187 21.63 0.69 -2.43
C ARG A 187 22.72 1.75 -2.32
N ASP A 188 23.57 1.63 -1.31
CA ASP A 188 24.57 2.65 -1.01
C ASP A 188 25.83 2.50 -1.87
N PHE A 189 26.31 1.28 -2.18
CA PHE A 189 27.58 1.07 -2.91
C PHE A 189 27.46 0.31 -4.25
N GLY A 190 26.32 -0.32 -4.50
CA GLY A 190 26.07 -1.16 -5.68
C GLY A 190 26.38 -2.64 -5.47
N SER A 191 25.87 -3.47 -6.39
CA SER A 191 25.96 -4.93 -6.31
C SER A 191 27.39 -5.46 -6.35
N ARG A 192 28.29 -4.85 -7.14
CA ARG A 192 29.70 -5.28 -7.23
C ARG A 192 30.42 -5.14 -5.89
N PHE A 193 30.21 -4.03 -5.19
CA PHE A 193 30.77 -3.81 -3.86
C PHE A 193 30.27 -4.85 -2.87
N MET A 194 28.96 -5.12 -2.85
CA MET A 194 28.36 -6.12 -1.97
C MET A 194 28.94 -7.52 -2.21
N THR A 195 29.08 -7.94 -3.47
CA THR A 195 29.67 -9.24 -3.80
C THR A 195 31.11 -9.36 -3.28
N SER A 196 31.94 -8.34 -3.52
CA SER A 196 33.32 -8.32 -3.03
C SER A 196 33.38 -8.32 -1.50
N LEU A 197 32.58 -7.47 -0.84
CA LEU A 197 32.48 -7.42 0.62
C LEU A 197 32.09 -8.78 1.21
N SER A 198 31.17 -9.48 0.56
CA SER A 198 30.68 -10.80 1.00
C SER A 198 31.76 -11.87 0.99
N SER A 199 32.80 -11.74 0.16
CA SER A 199 33.95 -12.67 0.16
C SER A 199 35.07 -12.32 1.13
N LEU A 200 35.01 -11.16 1.81
CA LEU A 200 36.11 -10.73 2.66
C LEU A 200 36.15 -11.50 3.99
N PRO A 201 37.35 -11.87 4.49
CA PRO A 201 37.52 -12.36 5.84
C PRO A 201 37.24 -11.25 6.86
N VAL A 202 36.71 -11.64 8.02
CA VAL A 202 36.48 -10.72 9.14
C VAL A 202 37.82 -10.35 9.79
N GLY A 203 38.00 -9.08 10.14
CA GLY A 203 39.10 -8.59 10.96
C GLY A 203 40.31 -8.05 10.19
N THR A 204 40.32 -8.09 8.86
CA THR A 204 41.46 -7.60 8.05
C THR A 204 41.01 -6.53 7.05
N TRP A 205 41.81 -5.46 6.90
CA TRP A 205 41.64 -4.51 5.81
C TRP A 205 41.93 -5.19 4.45
N ARG A 206 41.04 -5.01 3.49
CA ARG A 206 41.11 -5.59 2.14
C ARG A 206 40.68 -4.55 1.11
N GLY A 207 41.00 -4.81 -0.15
CA GLY A 207 40.67 -3.96 -1.29
C GLY A 207 41.88 -3.77 -2.21
N PRO A 208 41.80 -2.81 -3.16
CA PRO A 208 40.64 -1.96 -3.42
C PRO A 208 39.42 -2.76 -3.94
N ILE A 209 38.23 -2.44 -3.41
CA ILE A 209 36.95 -2.91 -3.95
C ILE A 209 36.20 -1.74 -4.60
N VAL A 210 35.57 -2.00 -5.73
CA VAL A 210 34.90 -0.98 -6.54
C VAL A 210 33.45 -0.78 -6.12
N SER A 211 33.02 0.47 -6.03
CA SER A 211 31.62 0.89 -5.91
C SER A 211 31.23 1.81 -7.08
N GLY A 212 29.96 2.26 -7.10
CA GLY A 212 29.53 3.31 -8.02
C GLY A 212 30.23 4.65 -7.85
N TYR A 213 30.90 4.89 -6.70
CA TYR A 213 31.57 6.15 -6.39
C TYR A 213 33.09 6.13 -6.64
N GLY A 214 33.71 4.94 -6.69
CA GLY A 214 35.16 4.83 -6.80
C GLY A 214 35.74 3.60 -6.11
N GLN A 215 36.94 3.74 -5.55
CA GLN A 215 37.68 2.63 -4.93
C GLN A 215 37.60 2.70 -3.40
N HIS A 216 37.54 1.54 -2.76
CA HIS A 216 37.40 1.44 -1.31
C HIS A 216 38.37 0.41 -0.73
N LEU A 217 39.06 0.78 0.34
CA LEU A 217 39.64 -0.19 1.27
C LEU A 217 38.62 -0.46 2.36
N VAL A 218 38.36 -1.71 2.69
CA VAL A 218 37.28 -2.12 3.59
C VAL A 218 37.79 -3.11 4.62
N LYS A 219 37.37 -2.92 5.87
CA LYS A 219 37.52 -3.91 6.93
C LYS A 219 36.14 -4.37 7.36
N LEU A 220 35.83 -5.63 7.08
CA LEU A 220 34.68 -6.30 7.66
C LEU A 220 35.01 -6.64 9.12
N THR A 221 34.27 -6.09 10.07
CA THR A 221 34.52 -6.29 11.51
C THR A 221 33.59 -7.32 12.13
N GLN A 222 32.39 -7.50 11.58
CA GLN A 222 31.44 -8.52 12.03
C GLN A 222 30.60 -9.04 10.86
N ARG A 223 30.31 -10.33 10.89
CA ARG A 223 29.35 -10.98 9.99
C ARG A 223 28.40 -11.84 10.81
N ASN A 224 27.11 -11.53 10.74
CA ASN A 224 26.05 -12.38 11.24
C ASN A 224 25.41 -13.03 10.00
N PRO A 225 25.57 -14.34 9.80
CA PRO A 225 25.07 -15.00 8.60
C PRO A 225 23.55 -14.93 8.53
N ALA A 226 23.02 -15.05 7.30
CA ALA A 226 21.60 -15.24 7.11
C ALA A 226 21.15 -16.53 7.81
N ARG A 227 19.95 -16.52 8.37
CA ARG A 227 19.37 -17.70 9.01
C ARG A 227 17.87 -17.74 8.82
N GLU A 228 17.32 -18.93 8.97
CA GLU A 228 15.88 -19.10 9.12
C GLU A 228 15.42 -18.41 10.41
N SER A 229 14.28 -17.75 10.34
CA SER A 229 13.57 -17.30 11.54
C SER A 229 12.82 -18.46 12.16
N SER A 230 12.57 -18.40 13.46
CA SER A 230 11.53 -19.24 14.07
C SER A 230 10.14 -18.66 13.77
N PHE A 231 9.11 -19.49 13.92
CA PHE A 231 7.73 -19.04 13.85
C PHE A 231 7.46 -17.87 14.80
N ASP A 232 7.94 -17.97 16.05
CA ASP A 232 7.74 -16.93 17.07
C ASP A 232 8.41 -15.60 16.70
N GLU A 233 9.55 -15.64 16.01
CA GLU A 233 10.22 -14.43 15.48
C GLU A 233 9.50 -13.82 14.28
N ALA A 234 8.72 -14.61 13.55
CA ALA A 234 8.06 -14.20 12.32
C ALA A 234 6.55 -13.97 12.47
N ILE A 235 5.94 -14.31 13.60
CA ILE A 235 4.48 -14.41 13.78
C ILE A 235 3.71 -13.17 13.31
N ASP A 236 4.17 -11.97 13.64
CA ASP A 236 3.46 -10.76 13.24
C ASP A 236 3.53 -10.51 11.73
N ARG A 237 4.67 -10.83 11.10
CA ARG A 237 4.81 -10.77 9.63
C ARG A 237 3.96 -11.84 8.97
N VAL A 238 4.00 -13.06 9.48
CA VAL A 238 3.19 -14.20 9.01
C VAL A 238 1.71 -13.86 9.07
N ARG A 239 1.23 -13.32 10.20
CA ARG A 239 -0.18 -12.93 10.37
C ARG A 239 -0.59 -11.85 9.36
N ASN A 240 0.25 -10.84 9.15
CA ASN A 240 -0.04 -9.77 8.19
C ASN A 240 -0.09 -10.29 6.76
N ASP A 241 0.90 -11.09 6.36
CA ASP A 241 0.97 -11.66 5.02
C ASP A 241 -0.19 -12.63 4.76
N PHE A 242 -0.49 -13.50 5.73
CA PHE A 242 -1.63 -14.42 5.66
C PHE A 242 -2.95 -13.66 5.47
N ASN A 243 -3.19 -12.62 6.26
CA ASN A 243 -4.40 -11.81 6.16
C ASN A 243 -4.47 -11.07 4.81
N LEU A 244 -3.34 -10.57 4.31
CA LEU A 244 -3.28 -9.93 3.00
C LEU A 244 -3.60 -10.91 1.87
N GLU A 245 -3.01 -12.10 1.90
CA GLU A 245 -3.25 -13.14 0.89
C GLU A 245 -4.72 -13.59 0.91
N ARG A 246 -5.26 -13.86 2.10
CA ARG A 246 -6.68 -14.23 2.27
C ARG A 246 -7.63 -13.13 1.80
N ARG A 247 -7.32 -11.85 2.05
CA ARG A 247 -8.10 -10.72 1.52
C ARG A 247 -8.11 -10.71 -0.01
N ASN A 248 -6.95 -10.92 -0.62
CA ASN A 248 -6.84 -10.95 -2.08
C ASN A 248 -7.64 -12.11 -2.67
N GLU A 249 -7.58 -13.29 -2.07
CA GLU A 249 -8.36 -14.47 -2.49
C GLU A 249 -9.88 -14.21 -2.44
N VAL A 250 -10.38 -13.65 -1.33
CA VAL A 250 -11.81 -13.30 -1.19
C VAL A 250 -12.22 -12.25 -2.22
N ASN A 251 -11.41 -11.22 -2.42
CA ASN A 251 -11.68 -10.18 -3.41
C ASN A 251 -11.76 -10.73 -4.83
N GLU A 252 -10.84 -11.62 -5.22
CA GLU A 252 -10.83 -12.26 -6.53
C GLU A 252 -12.04 -13.19 -6.73
N ALA A 253 -12.43 -13.93 -5.70
CA ALA A 253 -13.61 -14.79 -5.73
C ALA A 253 -14.90 -13.98 -5.91
N GLU A 254 -15.08 -12.90 -5.14
CA GLU A 254 -16.24 -12.01 -5.23
C GLU A 254 -16.28 -11.28 -6.58
N LEU A 255 -15.14 -10.82 -7.09
CA LEU A 255 -15.06 -10.24 -8.44
C LEU A 255 -15.46 -11.25 -9.51
N SER A 256 -15.01 -12.50 -9.39
CA SER A 256 -15.34 -13.58 -10.32
C SER A 256 -16.84 -13.88 -10.29
N ALA A 257 -17.44 -14.01 -9.10
CA ALA A 257 -18.88 -14.21 -8.93
C ALA A 257 -19.70 -13.04 -9.49
N MET A 258 -19.27 -11.79 -9.25
CA MET A 258 -19.90 -10.62 -9.84
C MET A 258 -19.86 -10.69 -11.37
N ARG A 259 -18.71 -11.05 -11.95
CA ARG A 259 -18.50 -11.12 -13.40
C ARG A 259 -19.48 -12.06 -14.11
N GLU A 260 -19.91 -13.15 -13.47
CA GLU A 260 -20.92 -14.07 -14.04
C GLU A 260 -22.28 -13.39 -14.30
N ASN A 261 -22.59 -12.32 -13.56
CA ASN A 261 -23.82 -11.55 -13.72
C ASN A 261 -23.75 -10.51 -14.84
N TYR A 262 -22.60 -10.37 -15.52
CA TYR A 262 -22.41 -9.37 -16.57
C TYR A 262 -22.05 -10.01 -17.92
N ARG A 263 -22.76 -9.60 -18.98
CA ARG A 263 -22.34 -9.86 -20.37
C ARG A 263 -21.43 -8.74 -20.83
N ILE A 264 -20.14 -9.03 -20.97
CA ILE A 264 -19.13 -8.04 -21.36
C ILE A 264 -18.97 -8.07 -22.89
N ARG A 265 -19.32 -6.97 -23.56
CA ARG A 265 -19.03 -6.72 -24.98
C ARG A 265 -18.11 -5.51 -25.09
N ILE A 266 -16.99 -5.67 -25.79
CA ILE A 266 -16.06 -4.56 -26.06
C ILE A 266 -16.26 -4.15 -27.51
N GLU A 267 -16.75 -2.94 -27.72
CA GLU A 267 -16.80 -2.32 -29.03
C GLU A 267 -15.44 -1.67 -29.28
N ARG A 268 -14.80 -2.04 -30.40
CA ARG A 268 -13.51 -1.49 -30.85
C ARG A 268 -13.74 -0.65 -32.09
#